data_AF-A0A1F7L752-F1
#
_entry.id   AF-A0A1F7L752-F1
#
_cell.length_a   1.000
_cell.length_b   1.000
_cell.length_c   1.000
_cell.angle_alpha   90.00
_cell.angle_beta   90.00
_cell.angle_gamma   90.00
#
_symmetry.space_group_name_H-M   'P 1'
#
loop_
_entity.id
_entity.type
_entity.pdbx_description
1 polymer ?
#
loop_
_entity_poly.entity_id
_entity_poly.type
_entity_poly.pdbx_seq_one_letter_code
_entity_poly.pdbx_strand_id
1 'polypeptide(L)'
;MVDALARHESWRFAAVVIEKAKVYPDLRVPHRFYPEFASSVLKHVFRRHLAPGTDTVLVFTDTLPMHERREAAEKAIKTACRRELPKATRFESYHHPSASNPWLQVADYCSWAVFKKWEQGNTRTYDLLSHRLADPELDALRHGTVKHY
;
A
#
# COMPACT_ATOMS: atom_id res chain seq x y z
N MET A 1 -5.34 -4.50 20.51
CA MET A 1 -4.44 -4.43 19.34
C MET A 1 -4.23 -2.99 18.87
N VAL A 2 -5.30 -2.26 18.50
CA VAL A 2 -5.18 -0.85 18.04
C VAL A 2 -4.46 0.06 19.03
N ASP A 3 -4.74 -0.07 20.34
CA ASP A 3 -4.09 0.77 21.36
C ASP A 3 -2.58 0.56 21.44
N ALA A 4 -2.11 -0.67 21.23
CA ALA A 4 -0.68 -0.98 21.21
C ALA A 4 -0.02 -0.34 19.98
N LEU A 5 -0.64 -0.47 18.80
CA LEU A 5 -0.15 0.13 17.57
C LEU A 5 -0.14 1.67 17.63
N ALA A 6 -1.19 2.26 18.22
CA ALA A 6 -1.30 3.70 18.40
C ALA A 6 -0.20 4.28 19.28
N ARG A 7 0.30 3.53 20.28
CA ARG A 7 1.33 3.96 21.23
C ARG A 7 2.77 3.85 20.70
N HIS A 8 3.04 2.95 19.75
CA HIS A 8 4.39 2.81 19.18
C HIS A 8 4.73 3.93 18.20
N GLU A 9 5.76 4.72 18.48
CA GLU A 9 6.07 5.94 17.71
C GLU A 9 6.81 5.72 16.38
N SER A 10 7.45 4.57 16.21
CA SER A 10 8.44 4.34 15.16
C SER A 10 7.87 3.90 13.81
N TRP A 11 6.57 4.09 13.56
CA TRP A 11 5.95 3.64 12.32
C TRP A 11 4.88 4.60 11.81
N ARG A 12 4.71 4.58 10.50
CA ARG A 12 3.69 5.33 9.76
C ARG A 12 3.15 4.44 8.64
N PHE A 13 1.94 4.72 8.16
CA PHE A 13 1.38 4.01 7.01
C PHE A 13 0.81 4.96 5.97
N ALA A 14 0.83 4.54 4.71
CA ALA A 14 0.15 5.20 3.61
C ALA A 14 -0.89 4.25 3.03
N ALA A 15 -2.01 4.80 2.55
CA ALA A 15 -3.06 4.03 1.92
C ALA A 15 -3.49 4.69 0.61
N VAL A 16 -3.75 3.87 -0.40
CA VAL A 16 -4.40 4.27 -1.64
C VAL A 16 -5.77 3.62 -1.66
N VAL A 17 -6.80 4.41 -1.97
CA VAL A 17 -8.18 3.97 -2.12
C VAL A 17 -8.53 3.98 -3.60
N ILE A 18 -9.11 2.88 -4.08
CA ILE A 18 -9.49 2.71 -5.48
C ILE A 18 -10.95 2.28 -5.57
N GLU A 19 -11.81 3.17 -6.08
CA GLU A 19 -13.17 2.80 -6.46
C GLU A 19 -13.14 2.01 -7.77
N LYS A 20 -13.27 0.67 -7.68
CA LYS A 20 -13.16 -0.23 -8.83
C LYS A 20 -14.13 0.12 -9.98
N ALA A 21 -15.31 0.66 -9.68
CA ALA A 21 -16.28 1.08 -10.68
C ALA A 21 -15.77 2.22 -11.58
N LYS A 22 -14.86 3.07 -11.08
CA LYS A 22 -14.22 4.14 -11.86
C LYS A 22 -12.98 3.69 -12.63
N VAL A 23 -12.50 2.46 -12.39
CA VAL A 23 -11.36 1.89 -13.11
C VAL A 23 -11.81 1.48 -14.49
N TYR A 24 -11.06 1.91 -15.52
CA TYR A 24 -11.29 1.50 -16.90
C TYR A 24 -11.30 -0.04 -17.03
N PRO A 25 -12.23 -0.66 -17.77
CA PRO A 25 -12.42 -2.11 -17.79
C PRO A 25 -11.14 -2.92 -18.04
N ASP A 26 -10.31 -2.49 -18.98
CA ASP A 26 -9.06 -3.19 -19.35
C ASP A 26 -8.00 -3.15 -18.24
N LEU A 27 -8.13 -2.25 -17.26
CA LEU A 27 -7.24 -2.15 -16.10
C LEU A 27 -7.76 -2.99 -14.91
N ARG A 28 -9.00 -3.48 -14.95
CA ARG A 28 -9.59 -4.29 -13.86
C ARG A 28 -9.03 -5.71 -13.77
N VAL A 29 -8.43 -6.20 -14.86
CA VAL A 29 -7.81 -7.52 -14.87
C VAL A 29 -6.69 -7.56 -13.83
N PRO A 30 -6.66 -8.57 -12.93
CA PRO A 30 -5.76 -8.58 -11.77
C PRO A 30 -4.29 -8.33 -12.09
N HIS A 31 -3.79 -8.89 -13.19
CA HIS A 31 -2.39 -8.76 -13.61
C HIS A 31 -2.01 -7.36 -14.12
N ARG A 32 -2.97 -6.45 -14.32
CA ARG A 32 -2.72 -5.02 -14.59
C ARG A 32 -3.10 -4.16 -13.39
N PHE A 33 -4.23 -4.48 -12.75
CA PHE A 33 -4.73 -3.75 -11.59
C PHE A 33 -3.69 -3.67 -10.46
N TYR A 34 -3.22 -4.82 -9.95
CA TYR A 34 -2.35 -4.83 -8.78
C TYR A 34 -0.99 -4.19 -9.05
N PRO A 35 -0.29 -4.47 -10.16
CA PRO A 35 0.92 -3.75 -10.53
C PRO A 35 0.80 -2.23 -10.51
N GLU A 36 -0.28 -1.70 -11.10
CA GLU A 36 -0.48 -0.25 -11.23
C GLU A 36 -0.67 0.42 -9.87
N PHE A 37 -1.61 -0.10 -9.07
CA PHE A 37 -1.97 0.52 -7.79
C PHE A 37 -0.97 0.21 -6.67
N ALA A 38 -0.30 -0.94 -6.68
CA ALA A 38 0.80 -1.20 -5.74
C ALA A 38 1.98 -0.24 -6.00
N SER A 39 2.29 0.01 -7.27
CA SER A 39 3.35 0.95 -7.65
C SER A 39 3.04 2.39 -7.22
N SER A 40 1.76 2.79 -7.18
CA SER A 40 1.38 4.15 -6.80
C SER A 40 1.62 4.43 -5.30
N VAL A 41 1.29 3.48 -4.42
CA VAL A 41 1.63 3.55 -2.97
C VAL A 41 3.13 3.66 -2.79
N LEU A 42 3.91 2.77 -3.41
CA LEU A 42 5.37 2.74 -3.24
C LEU A 42 6.02 4.03 -3.72
N LYS A 43 5.61 4.51 -4.90
CA LYS A 43 6.06 5.80 -5.44
C LYS A 43 5.77 6.94 -4.48
N HIS A 44 4.58 6.98 -3.91
CA HIS A 44 4.20 8.01 -2.95
C HIS A 44 5.09 7.97 -1.69
N VAL A 45 5.29 6.77 -1.13
CA VAL A 45 6.13 6.58 0.07
C VAL A 45 7.58 6.96 -0.20
N PHE A 46 8.19 6.45 -1.28
CA PHE A 46 9.60 6.69 -1.57
C PHE A 46 9.90 8.16 -1.89
N ARG A 47 8.98 8.89 -2.52
CA ARG A 47 9.20 10.30 -2.87
C ARG A 47 9.05 11.25 -1.71
N ARG A 48 8.25 10.91 -0.69
CA ARG A 48 7.89 11.83 0.40
C ARG A 48 8.45 11.44 1.76
N HIS A 49 8.64 10.15 2.00
CA HIS A 49 8.93 9.60 3.33
C HIS A 49 10.23 8.79 3.38
N LEU A 50 10.97 8.68 2.26
CA LEU A 50 12.29 8.08 2.28
C LEU A 50 13.25 9.00 3.05
N ALA A 51 13.81 8.49 4.15
CA ALA A 51 14.74 9.25 4.97
C ALA A 51 16.03 9.57 4.19
N PRO A 52 16.57 10.80 4.29
CA PRO A 52 17.87 11.13 3.73
C PRO A 52 18.97 10.19 4.24
N GLY A 53 19.86 9.75 3.35
CA GLY A 53 20.94 8.82 3.70
C GLY A 53 20.50 7.36 3.88
N THR A 54 19.29 6.99 3.42
CA THR A 54 18.88 5.57 3.44
C THR A 54 19.75 4.72 2.51
N ASP A 55 20.53 3.81 3.09
CA ASP A 55 21.40 2.87 2.37
C ASP A 55 20.62 1.72 1.73
N THR A 56 19.64 1.17 2.46
CA THR A 56 18.90 -0.02 2.04
C THR A 56 17.42 0.11 2.41
N VAL A 57 16.53 -0.23 1.47
CA VAL A 57 15.09 -0.35 1.68
C VAL A 57 14.67 -1.82 1.66
N LEU A 58 13.98 -2.27 2.71
CA LEU A 58 13.43 -3.61 2.78
C LEU A 58 11.92 -3.55 2.47
N VAL A 59 11.48 -4.30 1.46
CA VAL A 59 10.07 -4.38 1.06
C VAL A 59 9.52 -5.75 1.40
N PHE A 60 8.55 -5.80 2.30
CA PHE A 60 7.84 -7.01 2.67
C PHE A 60 6.44 -7.02 2.05
N THR A 61 6.06 -8.14 1.44
CA THR A 61 4.71 -8.34 0.92
C THR A 61 4.13 -9.67 1.35
N ASP A 62 2.82 -9.68 1.62
CA ASP A 62 2.09 -10.92 1.87
C ASP A 62 1.92 -11.75 0.58
N THR A 63 1.68 -13.03 0.76
CA THR A 63 1.41 -14.00 -0.28
C THR A 63 0.03 -13.71 -0.89
N LEU A 64 0.00 -13.25 -2.15
CA LEU A 64 -1.25 -13.13 -2.89
C LEU A 64 -1.80 -14.53 -3.23
N PRO A 65 -3.12 -14.78 -3.05
CA PRO A 65 -3.71 -16.13 -3.14
C PRO A 65 -3.75 -16.75 -4.56
N MET A 66 -3.15 -16.14 -5.58
CA MET A 66 -3.09 -16.71 -6.94
C MET A 66 -1.72 -16.48 -7.58
N HIS A 67 -1.07 -17.56 -8.01
CA HIS A 67 0.33 -17.61 -8.44
C HIS A 67 0.69 -16.59 -9.53
N GLU A 68 -0.13 -16.46 -10.57
CA GLU A 68 0.09 -15.49 -11.67
C GLU A 68 0.03 -14.02 -11.21
N ARG A 69 -0.75 -13.75 -10.15
CA ARG A 69 -0.87 -12.39 -9.58
C ARG A 69 0.39 -12.02 -8.78
N ARG A 70 1.06 -13.01 -8.20
CA ARG A 70 2.27 -12.82 -7.39
C ARG A 70 3.42 -12.31 -8.24
N GLU A 71 3.74 -13.00 -9.34
CA GLU A 71 4.87 -12.62 -10.19
C GLU A 71 4.70 -11.22 -10.79
N ALA A 72 3.48 -10.89 -11.24
CA ALA A 72 3.17 -9.57 -11.78
C ALA A 72 3.32 -8.47 -10.71
N ALA A 73 2.80 -8.69 -9.50
CA ALA A 73 2.92 -7.74 -8.40
C ALA A 73 4.38 -7.59 -7.94
N GLU A 74 5.11 -8.69 -7.78
CA GLU A 74 6.54 -8.68 -7.43
C GLU A 74 7.36 -7.93 -8.46
N LYS A 75 7.13 -8.19 -9.75
CA LYS A 75 7.79 -7.46 -10.84
C LYS A 75 7.48 -5.96 -10.75
N ALA A 76 6.21 -5.60 -10.51
CA ALA A 76 5.80 -4.21 -10.39
C ALA A 76 6.49 -3.50 -9.21
N ILE A 77 6.56 -4.15 -8.05
CA ILE A 77 7.26 -3.64 -6.87
C ILE A 77 8.74 -3.43 -7.17
N LYS A 78 9.43 -4.44 -7.73
CA LYS A 78 10.85 -4.32 -8.09
C LYS A 78 11.08 -3.20 -9.11
N THR A 79 10.20 -3.07 -10.10
CA THR A 79 10.25 -1.99 -11.09
C THR A 79 10.03 -0.62 -10.44
N ALA A 80 9.07 -0.50 -9.52
CA ALA A 80 8.82 0.73 -8.77
C ALA A 80 10.03 1.11 -7.91
N CYS A 81 10.61 0.18 -7.15
CA CYS A 81 11.81 0.41 -6.37
C CYS A 81 12.98 0.90 -7.24
N ARG A 82 13.27 0.22 -8.36
CA ARG A 82 14.34 0.63 -9.28
C ARG A 82 14.12 2.00 -9.91
N ARG A 83 12.86 2.38 -10.13
CA ARG A 83 12.50 3.65 -10.78
C ARG A 83 12.50 4.83 -9.80
N GLU A 84 12.04 4.60 -8.57
CA GLU A 84 11.73 5.68 -7.63
C GLU A 84 12.80 5.85 -6.54
N LEU A 85 13.59 4.82 -6.22
CA LEU A 85 14.68 4.95 -5.24
C LEU A 85 15.90 5.66 -5.85
N PRO A 86 16.67 6.39 -5.04
CA PRO A 86 17.98 6.91 -5.46
C PRO A 86 18.88 5.78 -5.94
N LYS A 87 19.73 6.05 -6.95
CA LYS A 87 20.65 5.04 -7.53
C LYS A 87 21.59 4.38 -6.51
N ALA A 88 21.96 5.11 -5.45
CA ALA A 88 22.82 4.62 -4.38
C ALA A 88 22.09 3.76 -3.36
N THR A 89 20.76 3.83 -3.30
CA THR A 89 19.94 3.10 -2.33
C THR A 89 19.68 1.68 -2.85
N ARG A 90 20.10 0.68 -2.07
CA ARG A 90 19.80 -0.73 -2.34
C ARG A 90 18.36 -1.04 -1.95
N PHE A 91 17.80 -2.09 -2.52
CA PHE A 91 16.54 -2.62 -2.04
C PHE A 91 16.51 -4.14 -2.09
N GLU A 92 15.78 -4.71 -1.14
CA GLU A 92 15.51 -6.15 -1.06
C GLU A 92 14.02 -6.36 -0.91
N SER A 93 13.51 -7.44 -1.52
CA SER A 93 12.08 -7.76 -1.50
C SER A 93 11.88 -9.17 -0.97
N TYR A 94 11.01 -9.27 0.02
CA TYR A 94 10.72 -10.48 0.79
C TYR A 94 9.23 -10.81 0.71
N HIS A 95 8.94 -12.07 0.41
CA HIS A 95 7.58 -12.58 0.26
C HIS A 95 7.34 -13.65 1.31
N HIS A 96 6.53 -13.34 2.31
CA HIS A 96 6.24 -14.23 3.43
C HIS A 96 4.74 -14.26 3.68
N PRO A 97 4.20 -15.36 4.24
CA PRO A 97 2.84 -15.35 4.78
C PRO A 97 2.69 -14.24 5.83
N SER A 98 1.54 -13.57 5.87
CA SER A 98 1.23 -12.50 6.83
C SER A 98 1.44 -12.91 8.29
N ALA A 99 1.23 -14.20 8.62
CA ALA A 99 1.50 -14.74 9.95
C ALA A 99 2.98 -14.72 10.35
N SER A 100 3.91 -14.64 9.39
CA SER A 100 5.35 -14.71 9.61
C SER A 100 6.01 -13.34 9.83
N ASN A 101 5.29 -12.23 9.61
CA ASN A 101 5.82 -10.89 9.81
C ASN A 101 4.76 -9.98 10.46
N PRO A 102 4.97 -9.51 11.71
CA PRO A 102 4.04 -8.62 12.39
C PRO A 102 3.69 -7.35 11.60
N TRP A 103 4.62 -6.82 10.80
CA TRP A 103 4.37 -5.62 10.00
C TRP A 103 3.38 -5.85 8.85
N LEU A 104 3.27 -7.07 8.33
CA LEU A 104 2.22 -7.41 7.36
C LEU A 104 0.84 -7.36 8.03
N GLN A 105 0.73 -7.87 9.27
CA GLN A 105 -0.51 -7.76 10.04
C GLN A 105 -0.88 -6.29 10.35
N VAL A 106 0.12 -5.45 10.65
CA VAL A 106 -0.09 -4.00 10.83
C VAL A 106 -0.61 -3.36 9.54
N ALA A 107 0.00 -3.67 8.39
CA ALA A 107 -0.43 -3.15 7.09
C ALA A 107 -1.86 -3.59 6.73
N ASP A 108 -2.20 -4.85 6.98
CA ASP A 108 -3.56 -5.37 6.77
C ASP A 108 -4.57 -4.69 7.70
N TYR A 109 -4.22 -4.48 8.96
CA TYR A 109 -5.09 -3.81 9.92
C TYR A 109 -5.35 -2.34 9.56
N CYS A 110 -4.32 -1.62 9.09
CA CYS A 110 -4.45 -0.26 8.61
C CYS A 110 -5.32 -0.20 7.34
N SER A 111 -5.08 -1.11 6.40
CA SER A 111 -5.89 -1.25 5.18
C SER A 111 -7.36 -1.51 5.51
N TRP A 112 -7.62 -2.39 6.49
CA TRP A 112 -8.97 -2.68 6.98
C TRP A 112 -9.64 -1.46 7.62
N ALA A 113 -8.92 -0.69 8.44
CA ALA A 113 -9.46 0.52 9.06
C ALA A 113 -9.87 1.57 8.02
N VAL A 114 -9.02 1.79 7.00
CA VAL A 114 -9.32 2.66 5.86
C VAL A 114 -10.54 2.13 5.08
N PHE A 115 -10.56 0.84 4.77
CA PHE A 115 -11.69 0.21 4.08
C PHE A 115 -13.02 0.42 4.84
N LYS A 116 -13.04 0.23 6.16
CA LYS A 116 -14.24 0.42 7.00
C LYS A 116 -14.74 1.86 7.00
N LYS A 117 -13.83 2.84 7.02
CA LYS A 117 -14.17 4.26 6.87
C LYS A 117 -14.88 4.52 5.54
N TRP A 118 -14.29 4.06 4.44
CA TRP A 118 -14.78 4.37 3.09
C TRP A 118 -16.06 3.63 2.71
N GLU A 119 -16.17 2.34 3.04
CA GLU A 119 -17.32 1.52 2.61
C GLU A 119 -18.53 1.64 3.54
N GLN A 120 -18.30 1.89 4.84
CA GLN A 120 -19.35 1.77 5.86
C GLN A 120 -19.51 3.03 6.70
N GLY A 121 -18.73 4.09 6.44
CA GLY A 121 -18.70 5.30 7.26
C GLY A 121 -18.22 5.06 8.70
N ASN A 122 -17.66 3.88 9.01
CA ASN A 122 -17.20 3.55 10.35
C ASN A 122 -15.76 4.04 10.54
N THR A 123 -15.61 5.17 11.21
CA THR A 123 -14.30 5.82 11.39
C THR A 123 -13.59 5.43 12.68
N ARG A 124 -14.24 4.71 13.61
CA ARG A 124 -13.72 4.48 14.97
C ARG A 124 -12.25 4.01 15.00
N THR A 125 -11.92 2.97 14.23
CA THR A 125 -10.54 2.44 14.19
C THR A 125 -9.62 3.37 13.39
N TYR A 126 -10.14 3.96 12.32
CA TYR A 126 -9.38 4.89 11.49
C TYR A 126 -8.94 6.10 12.30
N ASP A 127 -9.83 6.70 13.10
CA ASP A 127 -9.55 7.87 13.91
C ASP A 127 -8.44 7.60 14.93
N LEU A 128 -8.44 6.41 15.54
CA LEU A 128 -7.39 5.94 16.46
C LEU A 128 -6.03 5.72 15.81
N LEU A 129 -5.97 5.55 14.48
CA LEU A 129 -4.74 5.35 13.72
C LEU A 129 -4.38 6.57 12.87
N SER A 130 -5.25 7.57 12.79
CA SER A 130 -5.11 8.71 11.86
C SER A 130 -3.83 9.51 12.11
N HIS A 131 -3.35 9.59 13.35
CA HIS A 131 -2.07 10.22 13.70
C HIS A 131 -0.84 9.45 13.20
N ARG A 132 -1.02 8.19 12.78
CA ARG A 132 0.02 7.34 12.17
C ARG A 132 0.04 7.43 10.64
N LEU A 133 -0.89 8.17 10.02
CA LEU A 133 -0.85 8.37 8.58
C LEU A 133 0.43 9.12 8.16
N ALA A 134 1.06 8.61 7.12
CA ALA A 134 2.19 9.24 6.46
C ALA A 134 1.73 10.53 5.75
N ASP A 135 0.58 10.45 5.08
CA ASP A 135 -0.14 11.51 4.38
C ASP A 135 -1.65 11.14 4.36
N PRO A 136 -2.55 12.09 4.04
CA PRO A 136 -3.96 11.78 3.78
C PRO A 136 -4.10 10.65 2.74
N GLU A 137 -5.16 9.83 2.87
CA GLU A 137 -5.31 8.69 1.97
C GLU A 137 -5.45 9.14 0.52
N LEU A 138 -4.76 8.44 -0.37
CA LEU A 138 -4.76 8.81 -1.79
C LEU A 138 -5.96 8.14 -2.47
N ASP A 139 -7.01 8.91 -2.71
CA ASP A 139 -8.07 8.51 -3.63
C ASP A 139 -7.54 8.57 -5.07
N ALA A 140 -7.20 7.38 -5.61
CA ALA A 140 -6.54 7.25 -6.89
C ALA A 140 -7.37 7.78 -8.07
N LEU A 141 -8.70 7.84 -7.91
CA LEU A 141 -9.64 8.19 -8.97
C LEU A 141 -10.56 9.35 -8.55
N ARG A 142 -10.09 10.21 -7.62
CA ARG A 142 -10.84 11.35 -7.09
C ARG A 142 -11.45 12.25 -8.17
N HIS A 143 -10.71 12.47 -9.25
CA HIS A 143 -11.12 13.33 -10.37
C HIS A 143 -11.93 12.58 -11.44
N GLY A 144 -11.99 11.25 -11.37
CA GLY A 144 -12.78 10.43 -12.29
C GLY A 144 -14.26 10.47 -11.91
N THR A 145 -15.11 10.92 -12.83
CA THR A 145 -16.57 10.95 -12.65
C THR A 145 -17.29 9.80 -13.35
N VAL A 146 -16.63 9.18 -14.33
CA VAL A 146 -17.20 8.08 -15.14
C VAL A 146 -17.11 6.77 -14.38
N LYS A 147 -18.23 6.05 -14.31
CA LYS A 147 -18.28 4.66 -13.85
C LYS A 147 -18.43 3.74 -15.05
N HIS A 148 -17.59 2.72 -15.13
CA HIS A 148 -17.69 1.68 -16.14
C HIS A 148 -18.43 0.48 -15.53
N TYR A 149 -19.53 0.05 -16.11
CA TYR A 149 -20.29 -1.13 -15.69
C TYR A 149 -20.15 -2.23 -16.74
#